data_AF-A0A5E7CYM9-F1
#
_entry.id   AF-A0A5E7CYM9-F1
#
_cell.length_a   1.000
_cell.length_b   1.000
_cell.length_c   1.000
_cell.angle_alpha   90.00
_cell.angle_beta   90.00
_cell.angle_gamma   90.00
#
_symmetry.space_group_name_H-M   'P 1'
#
loop_
_entity.id
_entity.type
_entity.pdbx_description
1 polymer ?
#
loop_
_entity_poly.entity_id
_entity_poly.type
_entity_poly.pdbx_seq_one_letter_code
_entity_poly.pdbx_strand_id
1 'polypeptide(L)'
;MSKPFDMELFLAGILTGSHTTRQRHIHQAQTIQTAIVERWQRDNPWTWQRKHVLWFLDHRMGDRSEATRYYYSLTLQLIALRLGKQWFQS
;
A
#
# COMPACT_ATOMS: atom_id res chain seq x y z
N MET A 1 15.13 1.40 -17.30
CA MET A 1 14.08 1.25 -16.27
C MET A 1 13.57 -0.18 -16.33
N SER A 2 13.62 -0.92 -15.22
CA SER A 2 12.92 -2.20 -15.11
C SER A 2 11.41 -1.94 -15.10
N LYS A 3 10.62 -2.93 -15.54
CA LYS A 3 9.16 -2.88 -15.42
C LYS A 3 8.79 -2.67 -13.94
N PRO A 4 7.91 -1.71 -13.58
CA PRO A 4 7.45 -1.54 -12.22
C PRO A 4 6.84 -2.83 -11.66
N PHE A 5 6.97 -3.05 -10.36
CA PHE A 5 6.31 -4.19 -9.71
C PHE A 5 4.79 -4.17 -9.93
N ASP A 6 4.22 -5.32 -10.27
CA ASP A 6 2.80 -5.46 -10.59
C ASP A 6 1.96 -5.57 -9.30
N MET A 7 1.48 -4.41 -8.83
CA MET A 7 0.65 -4.32 -7.62
C MET A 7 -0.73 -4.97 -7.78
N GLU A 8 -1.27 -5.02 -9.00
CA GLU A 8 -2.55 -5.66 -9.26
C GLU A 8 -2.43 -7.18 -9.09
N LEU A 9 -1.44 -7.79 -9.75
CA LEU A 9 -1.15 -9.21 -9.61
C LEU A 9 -0.83 -9.60 -8.16
N PHE A 10 -0.09 -8.75 -7.45
CA PHE A 10 0.26 -8.97 -6.05
C PHE A 10 -0.96 -9.03 -5.12
N LEU A 11 -1.96 -8.18 -5.37
CA LEU A 11 -3.17 -8.07 -4.54
C LEU A 11 -4.34 -8.94 -5.01
N ALA A 12 -4.31 -9.45 -6.24
CA ALA A 12 -5.42 -10.20 -6.85
C ALA A 12 -5.96 -11.34 -5.97
N GLY A 13 -5.08 -12.04 -5.24
CA GLY A 13 -5.48 -13.16 -4.38
C GLY A 13 -6.14 -12.79 -3.05
N ILE A 14 -6.13 -11.51 -2.65
CA ILE A 14 -6.71 -11.06 -1.37
C ILE A 14 -7.83 -10.02 -1.53
N LEU A 15 -7.95 -9.40 -2.71
CA LEU A 15 -8.97 -8.39 -2.96
C LEU A 15 -10.34 -9.03 -3.15
N THR A 16 -11.26 -8.71 -2.24
CA THR A 16 -12.67 -9.11 -2.30
C THR A 16 -13.57 -7.89 -2.53
N GLY A 17 -14.86 -8.12 -2.79
CA GLY A 17 -15.85 -7.07 -2.99
C GLY A 17 -16.02 -6.60 -4.45
N SER A 18 -16.66 -5.44 -4.61
CA SER A 18 -17.03 -4.91 -5.93
C SER A 18 -15.81 -4.51 -6.76
N HIS A 19 -15.99 -4.50 -8.09
CA HIS A 19 -14.95 -4.05 -9.02
C HIS A 19 -14.41 -2.65 -8.67
N THR A 20 -15.29 -1.70 -8.33
CA THR A 20 -14.93 -0.33 -7.97
C THR A 20 -14.08 -0.24 -6.70
N THR A 21 -14.39 -1.05 -5.68
CA THR A 21 -13.61 -1.10 -4.45
C THR A 21 -12.24 -1.73 -4.69
N ARG A 22 -12.16 -2.83 -5.46
CA ARG A 22 -10.87 -3.45 -5.81
C ARG A 22 -9.97 -2.49 -6.59
N GLN A 23 -10.52 -1.79 -7.57
CA GLN A 23 -9.76 -0.80 -8.35
C GLN A 23 -9.21 0.33 -7.48
N ARG A 24 -9.98 0.81 -6.49
CA ARG A 24 -9.49 1.80 -5.53
C ARG A 24 -8.26 1.32 -4.78
N HIS A 25 -8.29 0.09 -4.27
CA HIS A 25 -7.14 -0.49 -3.56
C HIS A 25 -5.92 -0.62 -4.46
N ILE A 26 -6.10 -1.04 -5.72
CA ILE A 26 -5.00 -1.15 -6.70
C ILE A 26 -4.34 0.22 -6.93
N HIS A 27 -5.13 1.26 -7.21
CA HIS A 27 -4.61 2.62 -7.44
C HIS A 27 -3.87 3.18 -6.22
N GLN A 28 -4.42 2.97 -5.02
CA GLN A 28 -3.77 3.39 -3.78
C GLN A 28 -2.48 2.61 -3.54
N ALA A 29 -2.46 1.31 -3.81
CA ALA A 29 -1.29 0.45 -3.65
C ALA A 29 -0.15 0.85 -4.60
N GLN A 30 -0.47 1.21 -5.85
CA GLN A 30 0.50 1.78 -6.80
C GLN A 30 1.05 3.13 -6.29
N THR A 31 0.20 3.98 -5.73
CA THR A 31 0.64 5.26 -5.15
C THR A 31 1.60 5.06 -3.97
N ILE A 32 1.29 4.10 -3.10
CA ILE A 32 2.15 3.70 -1.98
C ILE A 32 3.49 3.15 -2.50
N GLN A 33 3.45 2.25 -3.47
CA GLN A 33 4.64 1.65 -4.06
C GLN A 33 5.56 2.73 -4.65
N THR A 34 5.05 3.60 -5.51
CA THR A 34 5.81 4.73 -6.08
C THR A 34 6.48 5.56 -4.99
N ALA A 35 5.76 5.95 -3.94
CA ALA A 35 6.31 6.74 -2.84
C ALA A 35 7.42 6.02 -2.06
N ILE A 36 7.30 4.70 -1.87
CA ILE A 36 8.31 3.87 -1.19
C ILE A 36 9.53 3.66 -2.09
N VAL A 37 9.34 3.44 -3.40
CA VAL A 37 10.43 3.35 -4.38
C VAL A 37 11.22 4.64 -4.43
N GLU A 38 10.53 5.79 -4.58
CA GLU A 38 11.15 7.11 -4.64
C GLU A 38 12.10 7.34 -3.47
N ARG A 39 11.68 6.98 -2.25
CA ARG A 39 12.46 7.24 -1.03
C ARG A 39 13.52 6.21 -0.70
N TRP A 40 13.24 4.91 -0.87
CA TRP A 40 14.13 3.84 -0.40
C TRP A 40 14.63 2.90 -1.50
N GLN A 41 14.24 3.11 -2.75
CA GLN A 41 14.55 2.23 -3.88
C GLN A 41 14.08 0.78 -3.62
N ARG A 42 12.93 0.63 -2.94
CA ARG A 42 12.31 -0.67 -2.61
C ARG A 42 11.08 -0.92 -3.48
N ASP A 43 11.33 -1.33 -4.71
CA ASP A 43 10.28 -1.66 -5.68
C ASP A 43 9.44 -2.87 -5.28
N ASN A 44 10.08 -3.92 -4.79
CA ASN A 44 9.38 -5.15 -4.43
C ASN A 44 8.72 -5.05 -3.03
N PRO A 45 7.37 -5.12 -2.91
CA PRO A 45 6.65 -5.06 -1.64
C PRO A 45 7.02 -6.15 -0.64
N TRP A 46 7.51 -7.30 -1.09
CA TRP A 46 8.01 -8.37 -0.22
C TRP A 46 9.19 -7.92 0.66
N THR A 47 9.90 -6.86 0.27
CA THR A 47 11.02 -6.28 1.04
C THR A 47 10.58 -5.19 2.01
N TRP A 48 9.30 -4.82 2.03
CA TRP A 48 8.83 -3.71 2.85
C TRP A 48 8.83 -4.05 4.34
N GLN A 49 9.02 -3.01 5.14
CA GLN A 49 9.06 -3.07 6.60
C GLN A 49 8.07 -2.05 7.17
N ARG A 50 7.67 -2.24 8.44
CA ARG A 50 6.74 -1.36 9.15
C ARG A 50 7.09 0.12 9.00
N LYS A 51 8.37 0.47 9.07
CA LYS A 51 8.85 1.85 8.93
C LYS A 51 8.51 2.51 7.59
N HIS A 52 8.50 1.76 6.48
CA HIS A 52 8.17 2.33 5.16
C HIS A 52 6.71 2.74 5.10
N VAL A 53 5.87 1.92 5.70
CA VAL A 53 4.41 2.09 5.70
C VAL A 53 3.96 3.18 6.66
N LEU A 54 4.52 3.22 7.88
CA LEU A 54 4.26 4.31 8.83
C LEU A 54 4.71 5.65 8.27
N TRP A 55 5.91 5.72 7.70
CA TRP A 55 6.37 6.94 7.05
C TRP A 55 5.43 7.41 5.92
N PHE A 56 4.88 6.50 5.11
CA PHE A 56 3.91 6.90 4.07
C PHE A 56 2.67 7.55 4.68
N LEU A 57 2.13 6.97 5.75
CA LEU A 57 0.97 7.52 6.45
C LEU A 57 1.29 8.87 7.08
N ASP A 58 2.45 9.03 7.70
CA ASP A 58 2.80 10.24 8.42
C ASP A 58 3.21 11.38 7.47
N HIS A 59 3.94 11.07 6.39
CA HIS A 59 4.55 12.09 5.54
C HIS A 59 3.79 12.35 4.24
N ARG A 60 3.19 11.33 3.62
CA ARG A 60 2.44 11.51 2.36
C ARG A 60 0.96 11.78 2.63
N MET A 61 0.42 11.25 3.73
CA MET A 61 -0.98 11.43 4.12
C MET A 61 -1.18 12.42 5.29
N GLY A 62 -0.12 13.01 5.83
CA GLY A 62 -0.19 13.93 6.98
C GLY A 62 -1.11 15.15 6.73
N ASP A 63 -1.04 15.73 5.53
CA ASP A 63 -1.85 16.90 5.15
C ASP A 63 -3.16 16.54 4.42
N ARG A 64 -3.50 15.25 4.34
CA ARG A 64 -4.72 14.79 3.65
C ARG A 64 -5.87 14.69 4.63
N SER A 65 -7.10 14.78 4.10
CA SER A 65 -8.30 14.60 4.91
C SER A 65 -8.30 13.23 5.60
N GLU A 66 -8.93 13.17 6.78
CA GLU A 66 -9.05 11.93 7.55
C GLU A 66 -9.68 10.80 6.72
N ALA A 67 -10.70 11.10 5.92
CA ALA A 67 -11.32 10.15 5.00
C ALA A 67 -10.32 9.59 3.96
N THR A 68 -9.44 10.44 3.41
CA THR A 68 -8.41 10.00 2.48
C THR A 68 -7.40 9.09 3.20
N ARG A 69 -6.89 9.53 4.35
CA ARG A 69 -5.96 8.77 5.17
C ARG A 69 -6.54 7.41 5.58
N TYR A 70 -7.82 7.36 5.90
CA TYR A 70 -8.55 6.14 6.24
C TYR A 70 -8.55 5.12 5.08
N TYR A 71 -8.88 5.54 3.84
CA TYR A 71 -8.84 4.59 2.72
C TYR A 71 -7.43 4.09 2.41
N TYR A 72 -6.40 4.94 2.55
CA TYR A 72 -5.02 4.50 2.41
C TYR A 72 -4.60 3.52 3.51
N SER A 73 -5.05 3.71 4.76
CA SER A 73 -4.77 2.77 5.84
C SER A 73 -5.42 1.41 5.61
N LEU A 74 -6.66 1.37 5.09
CA LEU A 74 -7.30 0.11 4.66
C LEU A 74 -6.49 -0.62 3.60
N THR A 75 -5.99 0.09 2.58
CA THR A 75 -5.13 -0.51 1.55
C THR A 75 -3.82 -1.04 2.15
N LEU A 76 -3.22 -0.33 3.10
CA LEU A 76 -2.01 -0.81 3.78
C LEU A 76 -2.27 -2.04 4.66
N GLN A 77 -3.44 -2.16 5.29
CA GLN A 77 -3.84 -3.36 6.01
C GLN A 77 -3.94 -4.58 5.08
N LEU A 78 -4.49 -4.42 3.88
CA LEU A 78 -4.52 -5.47 2.86
C LEU A 78 -3.11 -5.88 2.43
N ILE A 79 -2.21 -4.92 2.21
CA ILE A 79 -0.79 -5.21 1.90
C ILE A 79 -0.14 -5.97 3.06
N ALA A 80 -0.33 -5.53 4.31
CA ALA A 80 0.20 -6.21 5.49
C ALA A 80 -0.32 -7.64 5.61
N LEU A 81 -1.62 -7.86 5.36
CA LEU A 81 -2.24 -9.18 5.31
C LEU A 81 -1.57 -10.07 4.24
N ARG A 82 -1.39 -9.55 3.02
CA ARG A 82 -0.73 -10.30 1.93
C ARG A 82 0.71 -10.69 2.28
N LEU A 83 1.41 -9.84 3.01
CA LEU A 83 2.79 -10.05 3.43
C LEU A 83 2.92 -10.91 4.71
N GLY A 84 1.80 -11.27 5.36
CA GLY A 84 1.81 -11.96 6.65
C GLY A 84 2.45 -11.13 7.76
N LYS A 85 2.24 -9.80 7.75
CA LYS A 85 2.85 -8.86 8.70
C LYS A 85 1.82 -8.23 9.61
N GLN A 86 2.11 -8.17 10.91
CA GLN A 86 1.29 -7.48 11.90
C GLN A 86 1.82 -6.06 12.14
N TRP A 87 1.50 -5.13 11.24
CA TRP A 87 1.91 -3.72 11.38
C TRP A 87 0.88 -2.81 12.04
N PHE A 88 -0.39 -3.22 12.02
CA PHE A 88 -1.56 -2.42 12.40
C PHE A 88 -2.39 -3.03 13.53
N GLN A 89 -1.97 -4.18 14.05
CA GLN A 89 -2.54 -4.77 15.25
C GLN A 89 -1.59 -4.49 16.42
N SER A 90 -2.16 -4.13 17.55
CA SER A 90 -1.54 -4.02 18.87
C SER A 90 -2.14 -5.06 19.78
#